data_AF-A0A0F2RC73-F1
#
_entry.id   AF-A0A0F2RC73-F1
#
_cell.length_a   1.000
_cell.length_b   1.000
_cell.length_c   1.000
_cell.angle_alpha   90.00
_cell.angle_beta   90.00
_cell.angle_gamma   90.00
#
_symmetry.space_group_name_H-M   'P 1'
#
loop_
_entity.id
_entity.type
_entity.pdbx_description
1 polymer ?
#
loop_
_entity_poly.entity_id
_entity_poly.type
_entity_poly.pdbx_seq_one_letter_code
_entity_poly.pdbx_strand_id
1 'polypeptide(L)'
;MTEPTSSINELPEYRDNPFIARLPALMSVQEVWTALADPPIHREEERLYPAHVRVQCIQRLGRYFEPLQRHLQLEETFSILLRQGYISRNPLTTDYIYRLHDGHERVRLRDLSAVRHCVRSTASSFALVGCSGVGKSNGIERVLELYQPVINHAEPFSLDQVVWLKLDCPYIGSPKQLCISFFKEMDRLLGTSYLRKHGGARSSIDEMMVHMAHVANLHALGVLIIDEIQHLNQARGTAPDAMLNFLVTLVNTIGIPVIIIGTMGALPLLQGDFRQARRASGLGSLVWERMEPEAAWDHFTENLWRYQWTQEITPLSDDIRQILYEESQGIIDVVIKLFMLTQLRALQLGATRKRPEVLDGGLLRHVAGESFRMIKPMIDALKRNDRKAIAKYDDIRPLRDHVKQIFSDAQMRLSATRPAPPPAQPPAQTMETDAPEAVDPMLGVLATLGLADDIARLMLAEAKAEAPNASPLDLVAGISAKLSQRGPETKPAKPRRSAKVKPALGASDLRAVVAAGGASGKSGYESLLEAGLIKPPLSAFPL
;
A
#
# COMPACT_ATOMS: atom_id res chain seq x y z
N MET A 1 37.99 16.37 -25.09
CA MET A 1 38.31 16.57 -23.66
C MET A 1 37.12 17.27 -23.04
N THR A 2 36.21 16.49 -22.46
CA THR A 2 34.95 16.97 -21.89
C THR A 2 34.79 16.26 -20.55
N GLU A 3 35.36 16.84 -19.51
CA GLU A 3 34.86 16.66 -18.16
C GLU A 3 33.81 17.74 -17.93
N PRO A 4 32.57 17.34 -17.63
CA PRO A 4 31.90 17.98 -16.51
C PRO A 4 30.97 17.00 -15.78
N THR A 5 31.40 16.52 -14.61
CA THR A 5 30.50 16.12 -13.51
C THR A 5 31.35 16.02 -12.25
N SER A 6 31.72 17.16 -11.65
CA SER A 6 32.14 17.12 -10.25
C SER A 6 30.93 16.68 -9.43
N SER A 7 31.06 15.55 -8.78
CA SER A 7 30.02 14.92 -7.99
C SER A 7 29.67 15.81 -6.80
N ILE A 8 28.44 16.32 -6.73
CA ILE A 8 27.90 17.17 -5.64
C ILE A 8 27.85 16.44 -4.26
N ASN A 9 28.40 15.23 -4.15
CA ASN A 9 28.74 14.57 -2.89
C ASN A 9 30.07 15.11 -2.28
N GLU A 10 30.28 16.42 -2.26
CA GLU A 10 31.57 17.03 -1.86
C GLU A 10 31.75 17.24 -0.34
N LEU A 11 30.71 17.01 0.48
CA LEU A 11 30.83 17.12 1.94
C LEU A 11 31.65 15.94 2.50
N PRO A 12 32.76 16.18 3.22
CA PRO A 12 33.60 15.11 3.77
C PRO A 12 32.81 14.10 4.62
N GLU A 13 31.91 14.59 5.47
CA GLU A 13 31.05 13.76 6.33
C GLU A 13 30.06 12.87 5.57
N TYR A 14 29.77 13.18 4.30
CA TYR A 14 28.88 12.38 3.45
C TYR A 14 29.68 11.37 2.63
N ARG A 15 30.81 11.81 2.06
CA ARG A 15 31.72 10.94 1.30
C ARG A 15 32.32 9.86 2.19
N ASP A 16 32.73 10.22 3.40
CA ASP A 16 33.46 9.33 4.32
C ASP A 16 32.52 8.44 5.16
N ASN A 17 31.20 8.51 4.90
CA ASN A 17 30.19 7.66 5.51
C ASN A 17 29.58 6.70 4.48
N PRO A 18 29.88 5.39 4.53
CA PRO A 18 29.38 4.42 3.56
C PRO A 18 27.85 4.41 3.39
N PHE A 19 27.09 4.68 4.45
CA PHE A 19 25.62 4.71 4.37
C PHE A 19 25.09 5.92 3.60
N ILE A 20 25.86 7.00 3.52
CA ILE A 20 25.50 8.20 2.76
C ILE A 20 26.06 8.15 1.35
N ALA A 21 27.31 7.71 1.20
CA ALA A 21 28.01 7.65 -0.08
C ALA A 21 27.31 6.78 -1.14
N ARG A 22 26.50 5.80 -0.72
CA ARG A 22 25.70 4.92 -1.58
C ARG A 22 24.30 5.45 -1.90
N LEU A 23 23.86 6.54 -1.27
CA LEU A 23 22.59 7.19 -1.61
C LEU A 23 22.69 7.90 -2.97
N PRO A 24 21.54 8.23 -3.61
CA PRO A 24 21.53 9.11 -4.77
C PRO A 24 22.34 10.39 -4.51
N ALA A 25 22.99 10.92 -5.54
CA ALA A 25 23.68 12.20 -5.42
C ALA A 25 22.69 13.33 -5.06
N LEU A 26 23.21 14.40 -4.46
CA LEU A 26 22.40 15.60 -4.23
C LEU A 26 21.98 16.18 -5.59
N MET A 27 20.68 16.19 -5.83
CA MET A 27 20.07 16.68 -7.06
C MET A 27 19.82 18.19 -6.95
N SER A 28 19.99 18.90 -8.05
CA SER A 28 19.50 20.26 -8.23
C SER A 28 17.97 20.30 -8.26
N VAL A 29 17.39 21.47 -8.02
CA VAL A 29 15.92 21.69 -8.07
C VAL A 29 15.31 21.18 -9.39
N GLN A 30 16.00 21.39 -10.51
CA GLN A 30 15.54 20.98 -11.84
C GLN A 30 15.57 19.45 -12.03
N GLU A 31 16.60 18.79 -11.50
CA GLU A 31 16.70 17.33 -11.53
C GLU A 31 15.61 16.70 -10.65
N VAL A 32 15.38 17.23 -9.44
CA VAL A 32 14.28 16.78 -8.56
C VAL A 32 12.94 16.96 -9.25
N TRP A 33 12.68 18.12 -9.85
CA TRP A 33 11.44 18.36 -10.60
C TRP A 33 11.22 17.32 -11.69
N THR A 34 12.25 17.03 -12.47
CA THR A 34 12.19 16.06 -13.56
C THR A 34 11.99 14.64 -13.04
N ALA A 35 12.66 14.27 -11.96
CA ALA A 35 12.58 12.94 -11.37
C ALA A 35 11.25 12.67 -10.67
N LEU A 36 10.59 13.70 -10.13
CA LEU A 36 9.26 13.58 -9.52
C LEU A 36 8.13 13.60 -10.56
N ALA A 37 8.37 14.07 -11.78
CA ALA A 37 7.35 14.18 -12.81
C ALA A 37 6.98 12.80 -13.38
N ASP A 38 5.69 12.47 -13.38
CA ASP A 38 5.16 11.26 -14.01
C ASP A 38 3.83 11.56 -14.70
N PRO A 39 3.89 12.19 -15.88
CA PRO A 39 2.69 12.52 -16.64
C PRO A 39 2.00 11.24 -17.15
N PRO A 40 0.66 11.16 -17.08
CA PRO A 40 -0.07 10.07 -17.69
C PRO A 40 0.23 9.95 -19.18
N ILE A 41 0.32 8.72 -19.66
CA ILE A 41 0.37 8.47 -21.11
C ILE A 41 -0.93 8.99 -21.71
N HIS A 42 -0.81 9.88 -22.69
CA HIS A 42 -1.92 10.42 -23.48
C HIS A 42 -1.43 10.64 -24.91
N ARG A 43 -2.21 10.16 -25.87
CA ARG A 43 -2.00 10.40 -27.30
C ARG A 43 -3.30 10.85 -27.91
N GLU A 44 -3.24 11.78 -28.87
CA GLU A 44 -4.45 12.34 -29.50
C GLU A 44 -5.32 11.26 -30.16
N GLU A 45 -4.69 10.23 -30.73
CA GLU A 45 -5.35 9.06 -31.34
C GLU A 45 -6.26 8.30 -30.37
N GLU A 46 -5.94 8.29 -29.07
CA GLU A 46 -6.71 7.56 -28.06
C GLU A 46 -8.13 8.13 -27.90
N ARG A 47 -8.36 9.38 -28.30
CA ARG A 47 -9.69 10.01 -28.31
C ARG A 47 -10.64 9.40 -29.33
N LEU A 48 -10.09 8.74 -30.35
CA LEU A 48 -10.86 8.06 -31.40
C LEU A 48 -11.16 6.59 -31.04
N TYR A 49 -10.63 6.08 -29.93
CA TYR A 49 -10.91 4.72 -29.49
C TYR A 49 -12.40 4.52 -29.14
N PRO A 50 -12.90 3.27 -29.13
CA PRO A 50 -14.23 2.98 -28.64
C PRO A 50 -14.44 3.46 -27.20
N ALA A 51 -15.66 3.89 -26.86
CA ALA A 51 -15.96 4.51 -25.55
C ALA A 51 -15.54 3.61 -24.36
N HIS A 52 -15.75 2.29 -24.45
CA HIS A 52 -15.35 1.35 -23.39
C HIS A 52 -13.82 1.27 -23.17
N VAL A 53 -13.02 1.51 -24.22
CA VAL A 53 -11.55 1.61 -24.11
C VAL A 53 -11.17 2.96 -23.52
N ARG A 54 -11.80 4.05 -23.95
CA ARG A 54 -11.50 5.40 -23.43
C ARG A 54 -11.79 5.56 -21.93
N VAL A 55 -12.74 4.81 -21.38
CA VAL A 55 -12.93 4.71 -19.91
C VAL A 55 -11.67 4.22 -19.20
N GLN A 56 -10.95 3.24 -19.77
CA GLN A 56 -9.66 2.78 -19.22
C GLN A 56 -8.59 3.85 -19.32
N CYS A 57 -8.57 4.61 -20.41
CA CYS A 57 -7.63 5.71 -20.57
C CYS A 57 -7.86 6.80 -19.51
N ILE A 58 -9.11 7.16 -19.22
CA ILE A 58 -9.45 8.13 -18.17
C ILE A 58 -8.92 7.69 -16.79
N GLN A 59 -8.88 6.38 -16.49
CA GLN A 59 -8.34 5.88 -15.22
C GLN A 59 -6.86 6.23 -15.00
N ARG A 60 -6.10 6.54 -16.06
CA ARG A 60 -4.69 6.97 -15.95
C ARG A 60 -4.57 8.28 -15.18
N LEU A 61 -5.60 9.14 -15.18
CA LEU A 61 -5.65 10.35 -14.34
C LEU A 61 -5.60 10.05 -12.84
N GLY A 62 -5.99 8.85 -12.41
CA GLY A 62 -5.85 8.44 -11.02
C GLY A 62 -4.38 8.38 -10.55
N ARG A 63 -3.43 8.31 -11.48
CA ARG A 63 -1.98 8.37 -11.24
C ARG A 63 -1.36 9.72 -11.61
N TYR A 64 -2.17 10.70 -12.04
CA TYR A 64 -1.69 12.03 -12.40
C TYR A 64 -0.93 12.63 -11.22
N PHE A 65 0.34 12.94 -11.45
CA PHE A 65 1.19 13.60 -10.48
C PHE A 65 1.96 14.72 -11.16
N GLU A 66 1.67 15.94 -10.72
CA GLU A 66 2.39 17.13 -11.13
C GLU A 66 3.27 17.59 -9.97
N PRO A 67 4.60 17.65 -10.16
CA PRO A 67 5.49 18.28 -9.20
C PRO A 67 5.03 19.71 -8.91
N LEU A 68 5.14 20.13 -7.66
CA LEU A 68 4.80 21.47 -7.18
C LEU A 68 5.93 21.91 -6.25
N GLN A 69 6.07 23.20 -5.98
CA GLN A 69 7.11 23.72 -5.10
C GLN A 69 7.17 23.00 -3.74
N ARG A 70 6.01 22.68 -3.17
CA ARG A 70 5.91 21.94 -1.89
C ARG A 70 6.46 20.50 -1.97
N HIS A 71 6.45 19.87 -3.15
CA HIS A 71 7.04 18.55 -3.37
C HIS A 71 8.58 18.65 -3.38
N LEU A 72 9.12 19.72 -3.97
CA LEU A 72 10.56 20.02 -3.95
C LEU A 72 11.05 20.26 -2.52
N GLN A 73 10.31 21.06 -1.74
CA GLN A 73 10.59 21.29 -0.31
C GLN A 73 10.54 19.98 0.49
N LEU A 74 9.61 19.08 0.17
CA LEU A 74 9.51 17.78 0.84
C LEU A 74 10.71 16.89 0.51
N GLU A 75 11.14 16.85 -0.75
CA GLU A 75 12.34 16.11 -1.16
C GLU A 75 13.59 16.65 -0.45
N GLU A 76 13.79 17.96 -0.47
CA GLU A 76 14.93 18.62 0.18
C GLU A 76 14.95 18.28 1.69
N THR A 77 13.80 18.43 2.36
CA THR A 77 13.67 18.10 3.78
C THR A 77 13.95 16.63 4.05
N PHE A 78 13.43 15.72 3.22
CA PHE A 78 13.67 14.28 3.33
C PHE A 78 15.15 13.95 3.14
N SER A 79 15.79 14.52 2.12
CA SER A 79 17.19 14.33 1.77
C SER A 79 18.12 14.76 2.90
N ILE A 80 17.86 15.92 3.50
CA ILE A 80 18.59 16.42 4.67
C ILE A 80 18.36 15.49 5.87
N LEU A 81 17.11 15.15 6.17
CA LEU A 81 16.75 14.32 7.32
C LEU A 81 17.44 12.94 7.28
N LEU A 82 17.43 12.30 6.11
CA LEU A 82 18.05 11.01 5.87
C LEU A 82 19.57 11.06 6.10
N ARG A 83 20.26 12.03 5.47
CA ARG A 83 21.72 12.16 5.53
C ARG A 83 22.19 12.58 6.92
N GLN A 84 21.55 13.57 7.52
CA GLN A 84 21.85 14.00 8.90
C GLN A 84 21.64 12.88 9.91
N GLY A 85 20.61 12.06 9.72
CA GLY A 85 20.39 10.85 10.52
C GLY A 85 21.54 9.85 10.43
N TYR A 86 22.22 9.74 9.28
CA TYR A 86 23.35 8.82 9.11
C TYR A 86 24.68 9.33 9.64
N ILE A 87 24.89 10.64 9.80
CA ILE A 87 26.18 11.21 10.25
C ILE A 87 26.66 10.54 11.54
N SER A 88 25.81 10.46 12.57
CA SER A 88 26.15 9.81 13.86
C SER A 88 26.05 8.28 13.86
N ARG A 89 25.87 7.68 12.69
CA ARG A 89 25.72 6.23 12.48
C ARG A 89 26.70 5.71 11.43
N ASN A 90 27.83 6.40 11.24
CA ASN A 90 28.86 5.97 10.31
C ASN A 90 29.41 4.58 10.73
N PRO A 91 29.30 3.54 9.89
CA PRO A 91 29.73 2.18 10.23
C PRO A 91 31.25 2.04 10.38
N LEU A 92 32.02 3.02 9.91
CA LEU A 92 33.48 3.06 10.08
C LEU A 92 33.92 3.70 11.40
N THR A 93 32.99 4.23 12.20
CA THR A 93 33.30 4.87 13.49
C THR A 93 32.88 4.00 14.66
N THR A 94 33.54 4.19 15.81
CA THR A 94 33.21 3.47 17.05
C THR A 94 31.78 3.76 17.54
N ASP A 95 31.23 4.93 17.21
CA ASP A 95 29.86 5.33 17.58
C ASP A 95 28.82 4.32 17.08
N TYR A 96 28.95 3.81 15.85
CA TYR A 96 28.02 2.81 15.33
C TYR A 96 28.13 1.47 16.08
N ILE A 97 29.36 1.05 16.41
CA ILE A 97 29.60 -0.16 17.20
C ILE A 97 28.99 -0.01 18.60
N TYR A 98 29.17 1.15 19.24
CA TYR A 98 28.56 1.45 20.53
C TYR A 98 27.02 1.43 20.47
N ARG A 99 26.40 1.94 19.40
CA ARG A 99 24.95 1.83 19.21
C ARG A 99 24.47 0.38 19.11
N LEU A 100 25.21 -0.49 18.43
CA LEU A 100 24.88 -1.91 18.35
C LEU A 100 24.95 -2.58 19.73
N HIS A 101 25.98 -2.22 20.51
CA HIS A 101 26.15 -2.72 21.87
C HIS A 101 25.08 -2.21 22.83
N ASP A 102 24.72 -0.93 22.77
CA ASP A 102 23.58 -0.39 23.51
C ASP A 102 22.28 -1.09 23.09
N GLY A 103 22.10 -1.37 21.79
CA GLY A 103 20.99 -2.17 21.28
C GLY A 103 20.92 -3.56 21.91
N HIS A 104 22.07 -4.25 22.03
CA HIS A 104 22.16 -5.54 22.71
C HIS A 104 21.83 -5.43 24.21
N GLU A 105 22.36 -4.43 24.91
CA GLU A 105 22.08 -4.23 26.34
C GLU A 105 20.60 -3.95 26.60
N ARG A 106 19.93 -3.16 25.75
CA ARG A 106 18.48 -2.94 25.81
C ARG A 106 17.71 -4.24 25.69
N VAL A 107 18.08 -5.10 24.73
CA VAL A 107 17.48 -6.44 24.55
C VAL A 107 17.69 -7.31 25.79
N ARG A 108 18.91 -7.33 26.33
CA ARG A 108 19.27 -8.13 27.50
C ARG A 108 18.49 -7.71 28.75
N LEU A 109 18.35 -6.41 28.97
CA LEU A 109 17.68 -5.83 30.14
C LEU A 109 16.17 -5.64 29.96
N ARG A 110 15.67 -5.77 28.73
CA ARG A 110 14.28 -5.46 28.34
C ARG A 110 13.87 -4.03 28.69
N ASP A 111 14.80 -3.10 28.51
CA ASP A 111 14.64 -1.70 28.85
C ASP A 111 15.16 -0.84 27.70
N LEU A 112 14.28 -0.02 27.10
CA LEU A 112 14.63 0.90 26.02
C LEU A 112 15.57 2.02 26.45
N SER A 113 15.56 2.36 27.73
CA SER A 113 16.38 3.43 28.31
C SER A 113 17.77 2.97 28.70
N ALA A 114 18.04 1.66 28.66
CA ALA A 114 19.36 1.12 28.93
C ALA A 114 20.38 1.67 27.92
N VAL A 115 21.46 2.24 28.45
CA VAL A 115 22.58 2.81 27.68
C VAL A 115 23.86 2.47 28.41
N ARG A 116 24.84 1.90 27.71
CA ARG A 116 26.18 1.63 28.22
C ARG A 116 27.18 2.67 27.72
N HIS A 117 26.96 3.21 26.51
CA HIS A 117 27.82 4.20 25.89
C HIS A 117 27.06 5.50 25.60
N CYS A 118 27.67 6.65 25.92
CA CYS A 118 27.08 7.93 25.54
C CYS A 118 27.40 8.24 24.07
N VAL A 119 26.50 7.86 23.16
CA VAL A 119 26.62 8.20 21.73
C VAL A 119 25.74 9.41 21.42
N ARG A 120 26.31 10.44 20.79
CA ARG A 120 25.53 11.61 20.38
C ARG A 120 24.59 11.25 19.23
N SER A 121 23.31 11.59 19.35
CA SER A 121 22.32 11.44 18.28
C SER A 121 22.25 12.70 17.43
N THR A 122 22.35 12.54 16.11
CA THR A 122 22.01 13.58 15.11
C THR A 122 20.64 13.36 14.50
N ALA A 123 19.90 12.35 14.96
CA ALA A 123 18.58 12.05 14.44
C ALA A 123 17.60 13.15 14.81
N SER A 124 16.67 13.40 13.89
CA SER A 124 15.63 14.40 14.06
C SER A 124 14.30 13.90 13.57
N SER A 125 13.24 14.65 13.86
CA SER A 125 11.91 14.32 13.37
C SER A 125 11.30 15.45 12.57
N PHE A 126 10.43 15.05 11.65
CA PHE A 126 9.74 15.91 10.72
C PHE A 126 8.24 15.56 10.70
N ALA A 127 7.37 16.54 10.50
CA ALA A 127 5.94 16.30 10.37
C ALA A 127 5.38 16.97 9.11
N LEU A 128 4.69 16.17 8.29
CA LEU A 128 3.92 16.61 7.13
C LEU A 128 2.42 16.55 7.45
N VAL A 129 1.80 17.70 7.62
CA VAL A 129 0.40 17.80 8.02
C VAL A 129 -0.40 18.51 6.94
N GLY A 130 -1.64 18.13 6.70
CA GLY A 130 -2.42 18.78 5.64
C GLY A 130 -3.84 18.27 5.51
N CYS A 131 -4.67 18.97 4.75
CA CYS A 131 -6.03 18.53 4.46
C CYS A 131 -6.04 17.16 3.75
N SER A 132 -7.14 16.41 3.88
CA SER A 132 -7.28 15.13 3.17
C SER A 132 -7.34 15.36 1.67
N GLY A 133 -6.63 14.55 0.87
CA GLY A 133 -6.62 14.67 -0.59
C GLY A 133 -5.75 15.77 -1.20
N VAL A 134 -4.97 16.51 -0.40
CA VAL A 134 -4.01 17.47 -0.96
C VAL A 134 -2.79 16.80 -1.59
N GLY A 135 -2.58 15.49 -1.40
CA GLY A 135 -1.50 14.73 -2.04
C GLY A 135 -0.32 14.36 -1.14
N LYS A 136 -0.44 14.45 0.20
CA LYS A 136 0.66 14.14 1.14
C LYS A 136 1.29 12.75 0.94
N SER A 137 0.47 11.70 0.99
CA SER A 137 0.94 10.31 0.87
C SER A 137 1.53 10.04 -0.52
N ASN A 138 0.90 10.55 -1.58
CA ASN A 138 1.44 10.43 -2.95
C ASN A 138 2.77 11.22 -3.07
N GLY A 139 2.86 12.41 -2.47
CA GLY A 139 4.05 13.24 -2.51
C GLY A 139 5.25 12.59 -1.81
N ILE A 140 5.04 12.01 -0.62
CA ILE A 140 6.12 11.26 0.05
C ILE A 140 6.48 10.01 -0.74
N GLU A 141 5.51 9.27 -1.28
CA GLU A 141 5.78 8.06 -2.07
C GLU A 141 6.65 8.36 -3.29
N ARG A 142 6.39 9.47 -4.00
CA ARG A 142 7.24 9.95 -5.10
C ARG A 142 8.65 10.30 -4.66
N VAL A 143 8.80 10.94 -3.51
CA VAL A 143 10.13 11.23 -2.96
C VAL A 143 10.85 9.92 -2.62
N LEU A 144 10.16 8.95 -2.01
CA LEU A 144 10.74 7.66 -1.66
C LEU A 144 11.16 6.83 -2.89
N GLU A 145 10.46 6.97 -4.03
CA GLU A 145 10.83 6.33 -5.31
C GLU A 145 12.22 6.76 -5.83
N LEU A 146 12.72 7.93 -5.42
CA LEU A 146 14.06 8.40 -5.76
C LEU A 146 15.17 7.63 -5.03
N TYR A 147 14.83 6.92 -3.95
CA TYR A 147 15.76 6.24 -3.07
C TYR A 147 15.53 4.73 -3.08
N GLN A 148 16.58 3.96 -3.33
CA GLN A 148 16.51 2.50 -3.22
C GLN A 148 16.09 2.09 -1.80
N PRO A 149 15.07 1.23 -1.61
CA PRO A 149 14.61 0.84 -0.27
C PRO A 149 15.68 0.14 0.56
N VAL A 150 16.50 -0.70 -0.09
CA VAL A 150 17.59 -1.46 0.54
C VAL A 150 18.86 -1.33 -0.28
N ILE A 151 19.97 -1.09 0.39
CA ILE A 151 21.32 -1.04 -0.18
C ILE A 151 22.16 -2.14 0.48
N ASN A 152 22.71 -3.05 -0.32
CA ASN A 152 23.63 -4.07 0.17
C ASN A 152 25.06 -3.54 0.20
N HIS A 153 25.71 -3.66 1.37
CA HIS A 153 27.14 -3.42 1.55
C HIS A 153 27.83 -4.77 1.67
N ALA A 154 28.83 -5.03 0.82
CA ALA A 154 29.64 -6.24 0.88
C ALA A 154 31.00 -6.00 1.57
N GLU A 155 31.56 -4.81 1.37
CA GLU A 155 32.84 -4.38 1.94
C GLU A 155 32.77 -2.92 2.39
N PRO A 156 33.49 -2.51 3.45
CA PRO A 156 34.34 -3.36 4.30
C PRO A 156 33.57 -4.19 5.35
N PHE A 157 32.24 -4.05 5.40
CA PHE A 157 31.35 -4.83 6.25
C PHE A 157 30.17 -5.35 5.43
N SER A 158 29.63 -6.51 5.81
CA SER A 158 28.46 -7.10 5.18
C SER A 158 27.19 -6.64 5.91
N LEU A 159 26.38 -5.78 5.30
CA LEU A 159 25.15 -5.28 5.91
C LEU A 159 24.13 -4.86 4.85
N ASP A 160 22.86 -5.21 5.07
CA ASP A 160 21.73 -4.67 4.31
C ASP A 160 21.22 -3.42 5.00
N GLN A 161 21.47 -2.26 4.39
CA GLN A 161 21.02 -0.96 4.83
C GLN A 161 19.60 -0.74 4.34
N VAL A 162 18.64 -0.56 5.25
CA VAL A 162 17.28 -0.13 4.90
C VAL A 162 17.25 1.39 4.88
N VAL A 163 17.07 2.00 3.72
CA VAL A 163 17.13 3.47 3.58
C VAL A 163 15.91 4.14 4.19
N TRP A 164 14.74 3.55 4.00
CA TRP A 164 13.50 4.06 4.56
C TRP A 164 12.51 2.93 4.81
N LEU A 165 11.61 3.14 5.77
CA LEU A 165 10.49 2.23 6.06
C LEU A 165 9.23 3.05 6.28
N LYS A 166 8.20 2.85 5.46
CA LYS A 166 6.90 3.51 5.60
C LYS A 166 5.90 2.54 6.24
N LEU A 167 5.22 2.99 7.29
CA LEU A 167 4.17 2.26 8.00
C LEU A 167 2.95 3.15 8.17
N ASP A 168 1.75 2.56 8.08
CA ASP A 168 0.52 3.23 8.49
C ASP A 168 0.35 3.13 10.00
N CYS A 169 -0.05 4.24 10.64
CA CYS A 169 -0.41 4.24 12.05
C CYS A 169 -1.60 3.29 12.28
N PRO A 170 -1.50 2.32 13.21
CA PRO A 170 -2.60 1.43 13.53
C PRO A 170 -3.87 2.19 13.94
N TYR A 171 -5.04 1.70 13.53
CA TYR A 171 -6.33 2.36 13.79
C TYR A 171 -6.63 2.56 15.29
N ILE A 172 -6.15 1.65 16.15
CA ILE A 172 -6.32 1.72 17.62
C ILE A 172 -5.08 2.36 18.29
N GLY A 173 -4.15 2.92 17.50
CA GLY A 173 -2.94 3.57 18.02
C GLY A 173 -2.06 2.68 18.91
N SER A 174 -2.12 1.36 18.71
CA SER A 174 -1.41 0.40 19.57
C SER A 174 0.07 0.30 19.18
N PRO A 175 1.02 0.58 20.09
CA PRO A 175 2.45 0.39 19.85
C PRO A 175 2.79 -1.06 19.46
N LYS A 176 2.06 -2.04 20.01
CA LYS A 176 2.22 -3.46 19.66
C LYS A 176 1.96 -3.70 18.19
N GLN A 177 0.85 -3.16 17.68
CA GLN A 177 0.47 -3.31 16.28
C GLN A 177 1.45 -2.61 15.35
N LEU A 178 2.00 -1.46 15.76
CA LEU A 178 3.08 -0.79 15.03
C LEU A 178 4.31 -1.70 14.92
N CYS A 179 4.74 -2.32 16.02
CA CYS A 179 5.87 -3.25 16.01
C CYS A 179 5.61 -4.47 15.11
N ILE A 180 4.39 -5.00 15.09
CA ILE A 180 3.99 -6.08 14.18
C ILE A 180 4.14 -5.64 12.71
N SER A 181 3.60 -4.47 12.38
CA SER A 181 3.71 -3.91 11.02
C SER A 181 5.17 -3.65 10.64
N PHE A 182 5.98 -3.12 11.56
CA PHE A 182 7.41 -2.93 11.39
C PHE A 182 8.12 -4.24 11.04
N PHE A 183 7.99 -5.28 11.88
CA PHE A 183 8.69 -6.55 11.63
C PHE A 183 8.21 -7.22 10.34
N LYS A 184 6.92 -7.13 10.03
CA LYS A 184 6.37 -7.63 8.77
C LYS A 184 7.01 -6.95 7.56
N GLU A 185 7.18 -5.64 7.63
CA GLU A 185 7.72 -4.85 6.53
C GLU A 185 9.24 -5.06 6.38
N MET A 186 9.98 -5.17 7.48
CA MET A 186 11.38 -5.58 7.46
C MET A 186 11.55 -6.98 6.84
N ASP A 187 10.70 -7.93 7.21
CA ASP A 187 10.70 -9.28 6.63
C ASP A 187 10.40 -9.28 5.13
N ARG A 188 9.52 -8.37 4.67
CA ARG A 188 9.22 -8.18 3.24
C ARG A 188 10.43 -7.64 2.48
N LEU A 189 11.14 -6.66 3.04
CA LEU A 189 12.29 -6.02 2.39
C LEU A 189 13.54 -6.90 2.37
N LEU A 190 13.80 -7.62 3.48
CA LEU A 190 15.06 -8.33 3.70
C LEU A 190 14.95 -9.86 3.54
N GLY A 191 13.74 -10.40 3.40
CA GLY A 191 13.51 -11.85 3.38
C GLY A 191 13.76 -12.53 4.74
N THR A 192 13.69 -11.77 5.82
CA THR A 192 13.96 -12.24 7.19
C THR A 192 12.71 -12.87 7.84
N SER A 193 12.80 -13.16 9.15
CA SER A 193 11.69 -13.73 9.93
C SER A 193 11.55 -13.09 11.32
N TYR A 194 11.81 -11.79 11.43
CA TYR A 194 11.69 -11.01 12.65
C TYR A 194 10.28 -11.05 13.24
N LEU A 195 9.23 -11.03 12.42
CA LEU A 195 7.86 -11.09 12.92
C LEU A 195 7.61 -12.39 13.68
N ARG A 196 8.12 -13.51 13.15
CA ARG A 196 8.01 -14.81 13.80
C ARG A 196 8.83 -14.87 15.09
N LYS A 197 10.00 -14.22 15.12
CA LYS A 197 10.92 -14.25 16.26
C LYS A 197 10.49 -13.35 17.42
N HIS A 198 10.04 -12.13 17.10
CA HIS A 198 9.81 -11.07 18.08
C HIS A 198 8.37 -10.57 18.15
N GLY A 199 7.52 -10.89 17.16
CA GLY A 199 6.12 -10.44 17.10
C GLY A 199 5.11 -11.49 17.51
N GLY A 200 5.49 -12.47 18.34
CA GLY A 200 4.60 -13.52 18.81
C GLY A 200 3.48 -12.99 19.71
N ALA A 201 2.36 -13.72 19.80
CA ALA A 201 1.24 -13.33 20.65
C ALA A 201 1.64 -13.14 22.14
N ARG A 202 2.63 -13.91 22.59
CA ARG A 202 3.17 -13.90 23.96
C ARG A 202 4.19 -12.78 24.24
N SER A 203 4.70 -12.11 23.20
CA SER A 203 5.68 -11.03 23.38
C SER A 203 5.01 -9.80 24.00
N SER A 204 5.66 -9.22 25.01
CA SER A 204 5.20 -7.97 25.63
C SER A 204 5.45 -6.80 24.70
N ILE A 205 4.76 -5.68 24.92
CA ILE A 205 4.93 -4.46 24.11
C ILE A 205 6.36 -3.93 24.27
N ASP A 206 6.85 -3.85 25.50
CA ASP A 206 8.20 -3.38 25.79
C ASP A 206 9.28 -4.25 25.13
N GLU A 207 9.12 -5.58 25.16
CA GLU A 207 10.01 -6.52 24.49
C GLU A 207 10.00 -6.31 22.96
N MET A 208 8.83 -6.10 22.36
CA MET A 208 8.70 -5.82 20.93
C MET A 208 9.36 -4.51 20.53
N MET A 209 9.20 -3.45 21.33
CA MET A 209 9.79 -2.14 21.05
C MET A 209 11.32 -2.19 21.15
N VAL A 210 11.85 -2.89 22.14
CA VAL A 210 13.30 -3.11 22.29
C VAL A 210 13.87 -3.87 21.09
N HIS A 211 13.18 -4.93 20.64
CA HIS A 211 13.61 -5.64 19.43
C HIS A 211 13.47 -4.82 18.16
N MET A 212 12.42 -4.00 18.03
CA MET A 212 12.26 -3.08 16.90
C MET A 212 13.42 -2.09 16.84
N ALA A 213 13.79 -1.50 17.99
CA ALA A 213 14.96 -0.62 18.11
C ALA A 213 16.26 -1.31 17.67
N HIS A 214 16.48 -2.54 18.15
CA HIS A 214 17.67 -3.31 17.82
C HIS A 214 17.73 -3.67 16.33
N VAL A 215 16.63 -4.16 15.75
CA VAL A 215 16.54 -4.50 14.32
C VAL A 215 16.75 -3.28 13.44
N ALA A 216 16.18 -2.13 13.82
CA ALA A 216 16.39 -0.89 13.08
C ALA A 216 17.87 -0.44 13.08
N ASN A 217 18.59 -0.60 14.19
CA ASN A 217 20.03 -0.35 14.23
C ASN A 217 20.84 -1.39 13.45
N LEU A 218 20.51 -2.67 13.57
CA LEU A 218 21.18 -3.76 12.85
C LEU A 218 21.17 -3.57 11.33
N HIS A 219 20.11 -2.97 10.79
CA HIS A 219 19.93 -2.73 9.37
C HIS A 219 20.10 -1.25 8.98
N ALA A 220 20.73 -0.45 9.84
CA ALA A 220 20.98 0.97 9.60
C ALA A 220 19.76 1.71 9.01
N LEU A 221 18.58 1.53 9.62
CA LEU A 221 17.33 2.09 9.13
C LEU A 221 17.43 3.61 8.99
N GLY A 222 17.39 4.14 7.78
CA GLY A 222 17.63 5.56 7.51
C GLY A 222 16.56 6.46 8.08
N VAL A 223 15.31 6.29 7.64
CA VAL A 223 14.15 7.06 8.10
C VAL A 223 12.94 6.14 8.32
N LEU A 224 12.23 6.33 9.43
CA LEU A 224 10.94 5.68 9.70
C LEU A 224 9.80 6.68 9.40
N ILE A 225 8.91 6.35 8.46
CA ILE A 225 7.75 7.15 8.11
C ILE A 225 6.49 6.53 8.72
N ILE A 226 5.73 7.30 9.49
CA ILE A 226 4.44 6.91 10.06
C ILE A 226 3.34 7.75 9.42
N ASP A 227 2.55 7.16 8.54
CA ASP A 227 1.41 7.80 7.89
C ASP A 227 0.12 7.67 8.73
N GLU A 228 -0.87 8.52 8.45
CA GLU A 228 -2.19 8.50 9.10
C GLU A 228 -2.15 8.61 10.64
N ILE A 229 -1.23 9.42 11.20
CA ILE A 229 -1.04 9.55 12.66
C ILE A 229 -2.31 10.01 13.41
N GLN A 230 -3.26 10.63 12.72
CA GLN A 230 -4.55 11.03 13.31
C GLN A 230 -5.35 9.84 13.84
N HIS A 231 -5.04 8.59 13.45
CA HIS A 231 -5.61 7.40 14.09
C HIS A 231 -5.34 7.35 15.60
N LEU A 232 -4.27 8.01 16.09
CA LEU A 232 -4.03 8.16 17.52
C LEU A 232 -5.14 8.92 18.25
N ASN A 233 -5.80 9.89 17.61
CA ASN A 233 -6.92 10.63 18.22
C ASN A 233 -8.12 9.73 18.53
N GLN A 234 -8.24 8.58 17.85
CA GLN A 234 -9.37 7.66 17.99
C GLN A 234 -9.09 6.56 19.03
N ALA A 235 -7.83 6.40 19.43
CA ALA A 235 -7.44 5.44 20.44
C ALA A 235 -7.88 5.91 21.84
N ARG A 236 -8.34 4.95 22.65
CA ARG A 236 -8.84 5.22 24.02
C ARG A 236 -7.75 4.98 25.05
N GLY A 237 -7.81 5.74 26.15
CA GLY A 237 -6.89 5.58 27.29
C GLY A 237 -5.50 6.16 27.02
N THR A 238 -4.47 5.53 27.58
CA THR A 238 -3.07 6.02 27.55
C THR A 238 -2.25 5.53 26.36
N ALA A 239 -2.86 4.79 25.43
CA ALA A 239 -2.18 4.26 24.25
C ALA A 239 -1.58 5.34 23.32
N PRO A 240 -2.26 6.48 23.06
CA PRO A 240 -1.68 7.57 22.26
C PRO A 240 -0.38 8.12 22.85
N ASP A 241 -0.37 8.39 24.16
CA ASP A 241 0.78 8.96 24.86
C ASP A 241 1.94 7.97 24.88
N ALA A 242 1.66 6.68 25.12
CA ALA A 242 2.67 5.62 25.06
C ALA A 242 3.29 5.53 23.65
N MET A 243 2.49 5.65 22.59
CA MET A 243 2.97 5.64 21.21
C MET A 243 3.81 6.89 20.88
N LEU A 244 3.37 8.08 21.31
CA LEU A 244 4.15 9.31 21.11
C LEU A 244 5.48 9.24 21.86
N ASN A 245 5.47 8.81 23.12
CA ASN A 245 6.69 8.62 23.91
C ASN A 245 7.64 7.62 23.26
N PHE A 246 7.11 6.56 22.64
CA PHE A 246 7.93 5.63 21.86
C PHE A 246 8.59 6.28 20.65
N LEU A 247 7.85 7.06 19.85
CA LEU A 247 8.41 7.76 18.70
C LEU A 247 9.47 8.78 19.13
N VAL A 248 9.26 9.48 20.25
CA VAL A 248 10.27 10.36 20.85
C VAL A 248 11.52 9.58 21.27
N THR A 249 11.34 8.40 21.87
CA THR A 249 12.44 7.51 22.27
C THR A 249 13.23 6.99 21.06
N LEU A 250 12.57 6.67 19.94
CA LEU A 250 13.22 6.29 18.69
C LEU A 250 14.15 7.39 18.16
N VAL A 251 13.72 8.65 18.22
CA VAL A 251 14.52 9.78 17.76
C VAL A 251 15.66 10.08 18.74
N ASN A 252 15.35 10.24 20.04
CA ASN A 252 16.29 10.75 21.01
C ASN A 252 17.29 9.70 21.51
N THR A 253 16.81 8.49 21.79
CA THR A 253 17.61 7.44 22.44
C THR A 253 18.21 6.47 21.43
N ILE A 254 17.45 6.10 20.41
CA ILE A 254 17.87 5.09 19.43
C ILE A 254 18.63 5.76 18.27
N GLY A 255 18.24 6.99 17.91
CA GLY A 255 18.89 7.77 16.87
C GLY A 255 18.38 7.45 15.47
N ILE A 256 17.08 7.15 15.34
CA ILE A 256 16.43 6.91 14.06
C ILE A 256 15.56 8.13 13.72
N PRO A 257 15.80 8.79 12.59
CA PRO A 257 14.90 9.83 12.10
C PRO A 257 13.48 9.34 11.87
N VAL A 258 12.49 10.15 12.29
CA VAL A 258 11.06 9.81 12.15
C VAL A 258 10.31 10.91 11.39
N ILE A 259 9.62 10.53 10.33
CA ILE A 259 8.64 11.38 9.63
C ILE A 259 7.25 10.98 10.05
N ILE A 260 6.44 11.95 10.45
CA ILE A 260 5.02 11.73 10.75
C ILE A 260 4.18 12.42 9.69
N ILE A 261 3.19 11.72 9.13
CA ILE A 261 2.24 12.26 8.15
C ILE A 261 0.83 12.16 8.72
N GLY A 262 0.05 13.23 8.59
CA GLY A 262 -1.31 13.24 9.14
C GLY A 262 -2.21 14.36 8.63
N THR A 263 -3.48 14.28 9.03
CA THR A 263 -4.47 15.33 8.78
C THR A 263 -4.29 16.52 9.73
N MET A 264 -4.97 17.64 9.45
CA MET A 264 -4.99 18.79 10.36
C MET A 264 -5.50 18.44 11.77
N GLY A 265 -6.34 17.41 11.90
CA GLY A 265 -6.77 16.87 13.19
C GLY A 265 -5.63 16.34 14.07
N ALA A 266 -4.48 15.98 13.50
CA ALA A 266 -3.30 15.54 14.26
C ALA A 266 -2.41 16.69 14.77
N LEU A 267 -2.67 17.95 14.38
CA LEU A 267 -1.84 19.09 14.79
C LEU A 267 -1.67 19.21 16.32
N PRO A 268 -2.71 19.06 17.16
CA PRO A 268 -2.56 19.16 18.60
C PRO A 268 -1.61 18.11 19.18
N LEU A 269 -1.72 16.85 18.74
CA LEU A 269 -0.81 15.77 19.15
C LEU A 269 0.64 16.10 18.78
N LEU A 270 0.83 16.65 17.58
CA LEU A 270 2.13 17.02 17.07
C LEU A 270 2.71 18.24 17.77
N GLN A 271 1.90 19.19 18.23
CA GLN A 271 2.35 20.40 18.94
C GLN A 271 2.64 20.17 20.43
N GLY A 272 2.19 19.05 21.00
CA GLY A 272 2.46 18.62 22.38
C GLY A 272 3.85 17.99 22.55
N ASP A 273 3.92 16.77 23.07
CA ASP A 273 5.16 16.11 23.49
C ASP A 273 6.18 15.91 22.37
N PHE A 274 5.69 15.68 21.14
CA PHE A 274 6.55 15.53 19.96
C PHE A 274 7.24 16.84 19.51
N ARG A 275 6.85 17.99 20.08
CA ARG A 275 7.46 19.30 19.79
C ARG A 275 8.94 19.34 20.20
N GLN A 276 9.35 18.58 21.20
CA GLN A 276 10.75 18.56 21.65
C GLN A 276 11.63 17.87 20.60
N ALA A 277 11.20 16.72 20.09
CA ALA A 277 11.90 15.99 19.04
C ALA A 277 12.03 16.79 17.73
N ARG A 278 11.03 17.63 17.40
CA ARG A 278 11.09 18.51 16.21
C ARG A 278 11.90 19.80 16.38
N ARG A 279 12.03 20.32 17.60
CA ARG A 279 12.76 21.59 17.84
C ARG A 279 14.27 21.44 17.76
N ALA A 280 14.79 20.23 18.00
CA ALA A 280 16.23 19.98 18.03
C ALA A 280 16.92 20.11 16.65
N SER A 281 16.17 20.06 15.55
CA SER A 281 16.73 19.98 14.19
C SER A 281 16.56 21.21 13.31
N GLY A 282 15.69 22.15 13.69
CA GLY A 282 15.36 23.31 12.85
C GLY A 282 14.53 22.99 11.59
N LEU A 283 14.32 21.71 11.23
CA LEU A 283 13.58 21.29 10.02
C LEU A 283 12.05 21.48 10.14
N GLY A 284 11.53 21.64 11.36
CA GLY A 284 10.15 22.07 11.59
C GLY A 284 9.06 21.09 11.10
N SER A 285 7.97 21.65 10.60
CA SER A 285 6.81 20.93 10.05
C SER A 285 6.41 21.56 8.72
N LEU A 286 6.07 20.75 7.71
CA LEU A 286 5.40 21.25 6.51
C LEU A 286 3.89 21.12 6.69
N VAL A 287 3.18 22.22 6.44
CA VAL A 287 1.72 22.27 6.46
C VAL A 287 1.23 22.45 5.03
N TRP A 288 0.62 21.41 4.46
CA TRP A 288 0.05 21.44 3.12
C TRP A 288 -1.43 21.76 3.21
N GLU A 289 -1.76 22.99 2.87
CA GLU A 289 -3.12 23.44 2.70
C GLU A 289 -3.64 23.10 1.29
N ARG A 290 -4.92 23.40 1.07
CA ARG A 290 -5.51 23.36 -0.28
C ARG A 290 -4.81 24.38 -1.18
N MET A 291 -4.90 24.20 -2.48
CA MET A 291 -4.43 25.21 -3.42
C MET A 291 -5.38 26.41 -3.40
N GLU A 292 -4.83 27.61 -3.34
CA GLU A 292 -5.60 28.85 -3.53
C GLU A 292 -5.76 29.13 -5.04
N PRO A 293 -6.79 29.88 -5.46
CA PRO A 293 -7.11 30.12 -6.87
C PRO A 293 -6.19 31.18 -7.47
N GLU A 294 -4.89 30.87 -7.47
CA GLU A 294 -3.80 31.73 -7.93
C GLU A 294 -2.99 31.00 -9.01
N ALA A 295 -1.83 31.56 -9.39
CA ALA A 295 -0.99 31.05 -10.47
C ALA A 295 -0.66 29.54 -10.36
N ALA A 296 -0.46 29.01 -9.15
CA ALA A 296 -0.21 27.58 -8.95
C ALA A 296 -1.42 26.72 -9.33
N TRP A 297 -2.64 27.17 -9.01
CA TRP A 297 -3.89 26.50 -9.40
C TRP A 297 -4.14 26.61 -10.90
N ASP A 298 -3.88 27.79 -11.48
CA ASP A 298 -4.00 28.00 -12.92
C ASP A 298 -3.08 27.06 -13.69
N HIS A 299 -1.81 26.97 -13.29
CA HIS A 299 -0.83 26.07 -13.90
C HIS A 299 -1.25 24.60 -13.79
N PHE A 300 -1.65 24.17 -12.57
CA PHE A 300 -2.06 22.80 -12.33
C PHE A 300 -3.29 22.41 -13.16
N THR A 301 -4.31 23.29 -13.21
CA THR A 301 -5.52 23.02 -13.98
C THR A 301 -5.27 23.06 -15.47
N GLU A 302 -4.41 23.95 -15.96
CA GLU A 302 -4.01 24.00 -17.37
C GLU A 302 -3.32 22.72 -17.82
N ASN A 303 -2.39 22.20 -17.02
CA ASN A 303 -1.69 20.95 -17.31
C ASN A 303 -2.63 19.74 -17.21
N LEU A 304 -3.47 19.67 -16.17
CA LEU A 304 -4.47 18.61 -16.01
C LEU A 304 -5.46 18.58 -17.19
N TRP A 305 -5.87 19.75 -17.70
CA TRP A 305 -6.89 19.86 -18.74
C TRP A 305 -6.45 19.34 -20.11
N ARG A 306 -5.14 19.13 -20.33
CA ARG A 306 -4.60 18.53 -21.56
C ARG A 306 -5.01 17.07 -21.74
N TYR A 307 -5.34 16.39 -20.66
CA TYR A 307 -5.64 14.96 -20.64
C TYR A 307 -7.13 14.67 -20.88
N GLN A 308 -7.61 15.04 -22.07
CA GLN A 308 -8.99 14.77 -22.51
C GLN A 308 -9.03 13.54 -23.42
N TRP A 309 -9.84 12.55 -23.04
CA TRP A 309 -10.21 11.39 -23.87
C TRP A 309 -11.63 11.52 -24.45
N THR A 310 -12.19 12.73 -24.46
CA THR A 310 -13.43 13.04 -25.19
C THR A 310 -13.16 13.21 -26.68
N GLN A 311 -14.17 12.91 -27.50
CA GLN A 311 -14.08 13.09 -28.96
C GLN A 311 -13.87 14.55 -29.35
N GLU A 312 -14.42 15.50 -28.60
CA GLU A 312 -14.23 16.94 -28.83
C GLU A 312 -13.30 17.52 -27.74
N ILE A 313 -12.26 18.26 -28.15
CA ILE A 313 -11.44 19.01 -27.19
C ILE A 313 -12.22 20.24 -26.79
N THR A 314 -12.40 20.42 -25.49
CA THR A 314 -12.91 21.66 -24.92
C THR A 314 -11.73 22.49 -24.43
N PRO A 315 -11.53 23.75 -24.86
CA PRO A 315 -10.50 24.62 -24.30
C PRO A 315 -10.82 24.96 -22.84
N LEU A 316 -9.79 25.15 -22.00
CA LEU A 316 -9.97 25.61 -20.63
C LEU A 316 -10.29 27.11 -20.64
N SER A 317 -11.54 27.48 -20.35
CA SER A 317 -11.91 28.87 -20.12
C SER A 317 -11.79 29.23 -18.63
N ASP A 318 -11.72 30.52 -18.33
CA ASP A 318 -11.72 31.01 -16.95
C ASP A 318 -13.00 30.61 -16.20
N ASP A 319 -14.15 30.57 -16.87
CA ASP A 319 -15.41 30.07 -16.30
C ASP A 319 -15.31 28.59 -15.89
N ILE A 320 -14.71 27.74 -16.72
CA ILE A 320 -14.49 26.33 -16.40
C ILE A 320 -13.52 26.22 -15.22
N ARG A 321 -12.43 26.98 -15.24
CA ARG A 321 -11.43 26.97 -14.16
C ARG A 321 -12.05 27.39 -12.82
N GLN A 322 -12.91 28.40 -12.83
CA GLN A 322 -13.66 28.85 -11.67
C GLN A 322 -14.60 27.76 -11.15
N ILE A 323 -15.31 27.04 -12.02
CA ILE A 323 -16.18 25.92 -11.63
C ILE A 323 -15.37 24.77 -11.01
N LEU A 324 -14.23 24.43 -11.61
CA LEU A 324 -13.32 23.42 -11.05
C LEU A 324 -12.90 23.81 -9.63
N TYR A 325 -12.57 25.09 -9.39
CA TYR A 325 -12.21 25.58 -8.08
C TYR A 325 -13.39 25.57 -7.11
N GLU A 326 -14.57 26.03 -7.54
CA GLU A 326 -15.77 26.06 -6.70
C GLU A 326 -16.19 24.66 -6.22
N GLU A 327 -16.15 23.66 -7.11
CA GLU A 327 -16.60 22.31 -6.79
C GLU A 327 -15.52 21.45 -6.10
N SER A 328 -14.25 21.84 -6.15
CA SER A 328 -13.15 21.10 -5.50
C SER A 328 -12.53 21.81 -4.29
N GLN A 329 -12.70 23.12 -4.20
CA GLN A 329 -12.04 24.01 -3.23
C GLN A 329 -10.53 23.82 -3.20
N GLY A 330 -9.88 23.65 -4.36
CA GLY A 330 -8.43 23.53 -4.45
C GLY A 330 -7.85 22.21 -3.93
N ILE A 331 -8.71 21.21 -3.65
CA ILE A 331 -8.26 19.86 -3.27
C ILE A 331 -7.93 19.07 -4.52
N ILE A 332 -6.64 18.76 -4.71
CA ILE A 332 -6.11 18.01 -5.86
C ILE A 332 -6.88 16.72 -6.14
N ASP A 333 -7.07 15.88 -5.13
CA ASP A 333 -7.74 14.59 -5.32
C ASP A 333 -9.22 14.74 -5.72
N VAL A 334 -9.87 15.86 -5.36
CA VAL A 334 -11.26 16.15 -5.71
C VAL A 334 -11.37 16.69 -7.14
N VAL A 335 -10.51 17.63 -7.54
CA VAL A 335 -10.54 18.19 -8.91
C VAL A 335 -10.17 17.13 -9.96
N ILE A 336 -9.18 16.27 -9.69
CA ILE A 336 -8.84 15.15 -10.59
C ILE A 336 -10.05 14.23 -10.75
N LYS A 337 -10.72 13.87 -9.65
CA LYS A 337 -11.92 13.02 -9.69
C LYS A 337 -13.08 13.69 -10.42
N LEU A 338 -13.28 14.99 -10.23
CA LEU A 338 -14.31 15.74 -10.94
C LEU A 338 -14.06 15.63 -12.44
N PHE A 339 -12.83 15.92 -12.87
CA PHE A 339 -12.44 15.84 -14.27
C PHE A 339 -12.62 14.43 -14.85
N MET A 340 -12.19 13.40 -14.12
CA MET A 340 -12.38 11.99 -14.50
C MET A 340 -13.86 11.63 -14.68
N LEU A 341 -14.71 11.99 -13.72
CA LEU A 341 -16.14 11.66 -13.73
C LEU A 341 -16.89 12.45 -14.82
N THR A 342 -16.51 13.70 -15.06
CA THR A 342 -17.11 14.53 -16.12
C THR A 342 -16.80 13.96 -17.49
N GLN A 343 -15.56 13.54 -17.75
CA GLN A 343 -15.22 12.83 -18.99
C GLN A 343 -16.01 11.53 -19.12
N LEU A 344 -16.07 10.72 -18.06
CA LEU A 344 -16.85 9.48 -18.07
C LEU A 344 -18.33 9.72 -18.41
N ARG A 345 -18.91 10.77 -17.84
CA ARG A 345 -20.30 11.15 -18.10
C ARG A 345 -20.51 11.61 -19.54
N ALA A 346 -19.59 12.41 -20.09
CA ALA A 346 -19.62 12.81 -21.49
C ALA A 346 -19.60 11.60 -22.43
N LEU A 347 -18.71 10.63 -22.20
CA LEU A 347 -18.63 9.38 -22.97
C LEU A 347 -19.93 8.56 -22.89
N GLN A 348 -20.54 8.45 -21.70
CA GLN A 348 -21.83 7.73 -21.55
C GLN A 348 -22.94 8.41 -22.35
N LEU A 349 -23.01 9.74 -22.33
CA LEU A 349 -23.99 10.52 -23.08
C LEU A 349 -23.75 10.43 -24.59
N GLY A 350 -22.49 10.45 -25.04
CA GLY A 350 -22.13 10.21 -26.43
C GLY A 350 -22.54 8.81 -26.91
N ALA A 351 -22.17 7.78 -26.15
CA ALA A 351 -22.49 6.39 -26.49
C ALA A 351 -24.00 6.08 -26.47
N THR A 352 -24.74 6.59 -25.48
CA THR A 352 -26.16 6.21 -25.29
C THR A 352 -27.12 7.14 -26.02
N ARG A 353 -26.85 8.45 -25.99
CA ARG A 353 -27.76 9.50 -26.48
C ARG A 353 -27.26 10.21 -27.73
N LYS A 354 -26.11 9.81 -28.30
CA LYS A 354 -25.47 10.44 -29.46
C LYS A 354 -25.30 11.96 -29.30
N ARG A 355 -24.99 12.40 -28.07
CA ARG A 355 -24.69 13.81 -27.78
C ARG A 355 -23.21 14.10 -28.04
N PRO A 356 -22.85 15.35 -28.42
CA PRO A 356 -21.47 15.81 -28.43
C PRO A 356 -20.78 15.55 -27.09
N GLU A 357 -19.53 15.08 -27.14
CA GLU A 357 -18.73 14.79 -25.95
C GLU A 357 -17.96 16.05 -25.50
N VAL A 358 -18.69 17.05 -25.00
CA VAL A 358 -18.15 18.35 -24.59
C VAL A 358 -18.07 18.45 -23.06
N LEU A 359 -16.99 19.07 -22.56
CA LEU A 359 -16.77 19.29 -21.13
C LEU A 359 -17.16 20.71 -20.73
N ASP A 360 -18.46 21.01 -20.75
CA ASP A 360 -18.96 22.34 -20.37
C ASP A 360 -19.18 22.50 -18.85
N GLY A 361 -19.34 23.76 -18.44
CA GLY A 361 -19.58 24.11 -17.03
C GLY A 361 -20.88 23.58 -16.45
N GLY A 362 -21.90 23.30 -17.28
CA GLY A 362 -23.16 22.70 -16.84
C GLY A 362 -22.97 21.23 -16.47
N LEU A 363 -22.24 20.48 -17.29
CA LEU A 363 -21.90 19.09 -17.05
C LEU A 363 -21.02 18.93 -15.80
N LEU A 364 -20.03 19.80 -15.61
CA LEU A 364 -19.19 19.83 -14.41
C LEU A 364 -20.03 19.97 -13.13
N ARG A 365 -20.90 20.99 -13.06
CA ARG A 365 -21.78 21.21 -11.89
C ARG A 365 -22.76 20.06 -11.68
N HIS A 366 -23.32 19.50 -12.76
CA HIS A 366 -24.21 18.35 -12.67
C HIS A 366 -23.50 17.13 -12.07
N VAL A 367 -22.31 16.80 -12.56
CA VAL A 367 -21.50 15.66 -12.06
C VAL A 367 -21.08 15.87 -10.61
N ALA A 368 -20.66 17.08 -10.24
CA ALA A 368 -20.35 17.41 -8.84
C ALA A 368 -21.59 17.24 -7.94
N GLY A 369 -22.74 17.76 -8.35
CA GLY A 369 -24.00 17.64 -7.59
C GLY A 369 -24.50 16.20 -7.40
N GLU A 370 -24.21 15.30 -8.34
CA GLU A 370 -24.55 13.88 -8.23
C GLU A 370 -23.50 13.07 -7.48
N SER A 371 -22.22 13.20 -7.84
CA SER A 371 -21.15 12.29 -7.41
C SER A 371 -20.47 12.72 -6.12
N PHE A 372 -20.50 14.01 -5.77
CA PHE A 372 -19.83 14.55 -4.58
C PHE A 372 -20.75 14.74 -3.38
N ARG A 373 -21.98 14.18 -3.40
CA ARG A 373 -22.97 14.33 -2.32
C ARG A 373 -22.41 14.03 -0.93
N MET A 374 -21.54 13.01 -0.81
CA MET A 374 -20.94 12.61 0.48
C MET A 374 -19.91 13.62 1.01
N ILE A 375 -19.17 14.28 0.11
CA ILE A 375 -18.15 15.26 0.48
C ILE A 375 -18.64 16.71 0.38
N LYS A 376 -19.86 16.94 -0.13
CA LYS A 376 -20.47 18.27 -0.24
C LYS A 376 -20.45 19.05 1.08
N PRO A 377 -20.76 18.47 2.26
CA PRO A 377 -20.65 19.18 3.53
C PRO A 377 -19.22 19.65 3.84
N MET A 378 -18.20 18.88 3.44
CA MET A 378 -16.79 19.24 3.58
C MET A 378 -16.43 20.39 2.63
N ILE A 379 -16.84 20.31 1.36
CA ILE A 379 -16.65 21.37 0.37
C ILE A 379 -17.32 22.68 0.81
N ASP A 380 -18.55 22.60 1.32
CA ASP A 380 -19.29 23.76 1.83
C ASP A 380 -18.66 24.33 3.13
N ALA A 381 -18.03 23.49 3.95
CA ALA A 381 -17.25 23.95 5.10
C ALA A 381 -15.97 24.68 4.67
N LEU A 382 -15.28 24.19 3.64
CA LEU A 382 -14.09 24.82 3.06
C LEU A 382 -14.43 26.16 2.40
N LYS A 383 -15.56 26.26 1.68
CA LYS A 383 -16.07 27.51 1.12
C LYS A 383 -16.28 28.59 2.18
N ARG A 384 -16.75 28.20 3.36
CA ARG A 384 -16.99 29.09 4.50
C ARG A 384 -15.75 29.32 5.37
N ASN A 385 -14.64 28.66 5.06
CA ASN A 385 -13.40 28.68 5.84
C ASN A 385 -13.62 28.31 7.33
N ASP A 386 -14.58 27.41 7.61
CA ASP A 386 -14.91 27.00 8.97
C ASP A 386 -13.95 25.89 9.45
N ARG A 387 -12.88 26.31 10.11
CA ARG A 387 -11.83 25.40 10.65
C ARG A 387 -12.38 24.30 11.55
N LYS A 388 -13.45 24.55 12.32
CA LYS A 388 -14.03 23.55 13.23
C LYS A 388 -14.84 22.51 12.46
N ALA A 389 -15.56 22.93 11.42
CA ALA A 389 -16.26 22.00 10.54
C ALA A 389 -15.28 21.18 9.69
N ILE A 390 -14.21 21.79 9.17
CA ILE A 390 -13.18 21.11 8.38
C ILE A 390 -12.53 19.97 9.19
N ALA A 391 -12.20 20.20 10.46
CA ALA A 391 -11.60 19.18 11.33
C ALA A 391 -12.51 17.94 11.58
N LYS A 392 -13.82 18.03 11.28
CA LYS A 392 -14.74 16.90 11.39
C LYS A 392 -14.72 16.00 10.14
N TYR A 393 -14.18 16.49 9.03
CA TYR A 393 -14.14 15.80 7.74
C TYR A 393 -12.69 15.54 7.35
N ASP A 394 -12.07 14.61 8.06
CA ASP A 394 -10.66 14.25 7.85
C ASP A 394 -10.44 13.21 6.74
N ASP A 395 -11.50 12.60 6.22
CA ASP A 395 -11.39 11.43 5.35
C ASP A 395 -12.18 11.56 4.05
N ILE A 396 -11.47 11.43 2.92
CA ILE A 396 -12.04 11.38 1.57
C ILE A 396 -12.02 9.97 0.96
N ARG A 397 -11.63 8.93 1.72
CA ARG A 397 -11.71 7.52 1.28
C ARG A 397 -13.11 7.14 0.75
N PRO A 398 -14.24 7.58 1.34
CA PRO A 398 -15.57 7.28 0.80
C PRO A 398 -15.75 7.75 -0.65
N LEU A 399 -15.19 8.92 -1.00
CA LEU A 399 -15.23 9.41 -2.37
C LEU A 399 -14.40 8.52 -3.31
N ARG A 400 -13.21 8.09 -2.87
CA ARG A 400 -12.35 7.21 -3.68
C ARG A 400 -13.04 5.89 -4.01
N ASP A 401 -13.68 5.28 -3.02
CA ASP A 401 -14.38 4.01 -3.22
C ASP A 401 -15.62 4.17 -4.10
N HIS A 402 -16.36 5.27 -3.93
CA HIS A 402 -17.48 5.61 -4.80
C HIS A 402 -17.07 5.81 -6.26
N VAL A 403 -15.96 6.54 -6.51
CA VAL A 403 -15.44 6.72 -7.87
C VAL A 403 -15.04 5.38 -8.49
N LYS A 404 -14.35 4.51 -7.74
CA LYS A 404 -14.00 3.16 -8.24
C LYS A 404 -15.24 2.38 -8.65
N GLN A 405 -16.32 2.44 -7.84
CA GLN A 405 -17.58 1.78 -8.16
C GLN A 405 -18.22 2.35 -9.44
N ILE A 406 -18.29 3.68 -9.58
CA ILE A 406 -18.84 4.33 -10.79
C ILE A 406 -18.09 3.87 -12.06
N PHE A 407 -16.75 3.82 -12.00
CA PHE A 407 -15.94 3.39 -13.13
C PHE A 407 -16.16 1.91 -13.47
N SER A 408 -16.23 1.03 -12.46
CA SER A 408 -16.55 -0.39 -12.63
C SER A 408 -17.92 -0.59 -13.31
N ASP A 409 -18.94 0.12 -12.84
CA ASP A 409 -20.29 0.06 -13.40
C ASP A 409 -20.35 0.60 -14.83
N ALA A 410 -19.66 1.71 -15.09
CA ALA A 410 -19.59 2.30 -16.42
C ALA A 410 -18.88 1.40 -17.42
N GLN A 411 -17.80 0.74 -16.99
CA GLN A 411 -17.11 -0.25 -17.80
C GLN A 411 -18.06 -1.39 -18.18
N MET A 412 -18.77 -1.98 -17.22
CA MET A 412 -19.74 -3.05 -17.51
C MET A 412 -20.81 -2.61 -18.52
N ARG A 413 -21.37 -1.40 -18.36
CA ARG A 413 -22.42 -0.88 -19.26
C ARG A 413 -21.93 -0.58 -20.67
N LEU A 414 -20.72 -0.03 -20.82
CA LEU A 414 -20.15 0.33 -22.11
C LEU A 414 -19.53 -0.88 -22.83
N SER A 415 -19.15 -1.92 -22.09
CA SER A 415 -18.64 -3.20 -22.63
C SER A 415 -19.77 -4.13 -23.08
N ALA A 416 -20.97 -3.98 -22.53
CA ALA A 416 -22.13 -4.77 -22.89
C ALA A 416 -22.62 -4.41 -24.30
N THR A 417 -21.92 -4.92 -25.32
CA THR A 417 -22.51 -5.12 -26.64
C THR A 417 -23.72 -6.01 -26.45
N ARG A 418 -24.93 -5.45 -26.61
CA ARG A 418 -26.15 -6.23 -26.74
C ARG A 418 -25.88 -7.23 -27.88
N PRO A 419 -25.90 -8.56 -27.64
CA PRO A 419 -25.80 -9.48 -28.76
C PRO A 419 -26.94 -9.12 -29.70
N ALA A 420 -26.63 -8.86 -30.97
CA ALA A 420 -27.69 -8.78 -31.97
C ALA A 420 -28.51 -10.07 -31.86
N PRO A 421 -29.84 -10.01 -31.77
CA PRO A 421 -30.62 -11.23 -31.89
C PRO A 421 -30.17 -11.90 -33.19
N PRO A 422 -29.82 -13.20 -33.18
CA PRO A 422 -29.41 -13.87 -34.40
C PRO A 422 -30.49 -13.63 -35.46
N PRO A 423 -30.11 -13.33 -36.71
CA PRO A 423 -31.09 -13.13 -37.77
C PRO A 423 -32.00 -14.36 -37.79
N ALA A 424 -33.31 -14.13 -37.77
CA ALA A 424 -34.31 -15.18 -37.82
C ALA A 424 -34.01 -16.06 -39.04
N GLN A 425 -33.46 -17.25 -38.79
CA GLN A 425 -33.26 -18.24 -39.83
C GLN A 425 -34.66 -18.69 -40.29
N PRO A 426 -34.93 -18.76 -41.60
CA PRO A 426 -36.15 -19.39 -42.10
C PRO A 426 -36.21 -20.84 -41.59
N PRO A 427 -37.40 -21.41 -41.37
CA PRO A 427 -37.53 -22.77 -40.84
C PRO A 427 -36.86 -23.75 -41.81
N ALA A 428 -35.67 -24.22 -41.43
CA ALA A 428 -34.99 -25.30 -42.12
C ALA A 428 -35.73 -26.60 -41.78
N GLN A 429 -36.10 -27.32 -42.83
CA GLN A 429 -36.70 -28.65 -42.77
C GLN A 429 -35.74 -29.59 -42.03
N THR A 430 -36.10 -29.99 -40.81
CA THR A 430 -35.40 -31.04 -40.07
C THR A 430 -35.68 -32.39 -40.72
N MET A 431 -34.71 -32.86 -41.51
CA MET A 431 -34.51 -34.30 -41.70
C MET A 431 -33.90 -34.89 -40.44
N GLU A 432 -34.39 -36.07 -40.11
CA GLU A 432 -34.06 -36.90 -38.96
C GLU A 432 -32.56 -37.21 -38.88
N THR A 433 -31.91 -36.85 -37.77
CA THR A 433 -30.77 -37.60 -37.22
C THR A 433 -30.61 -37.27 -35.73
N ASP A 434 -30.68 -38.34 -34.93
CA ASP A 434 -30.23 -38.55 -33.55
C ASP A 434 -30.62 -37.54 -32.45
N ALA A 435 -31.53 -38.03 -31.59
CA ALA A 435 -31.97 -37.40 -30.35
C ALA A 435 -30.79 -37.20 -29.37
N PRO A 436 -30.63 -36.02 -28.75
CA PRO A 436 -29.86 -35.89 -27.52
C PRO A 436 -30.65 -36.55 -26.39
N GLU A 437 -29.98 -37.39 -25.58
CA GLU A 437 -30.56 -38.05 -24.41
C GLU A 437 -31.37 -37.06 -23.56
N ALA A 438 -32.68 -37.29 -23.47
CA ALA A 438 -33.56 -36.54 -22.60
C ALA A 438 -33.14 -36.77 -21.14
N VAL A 439 -32.59 -35.74 -20.50
CA VAL A 439 -32.33 -35.75 -19.06
C VAL A 439 -33.69 -35.92 -18.37
N ASP A 440 -33.88 -37.06 -17.70
CA ASP A 440 -35.12 -37.44 -17.02
C ASP A 440 -35.54 -36.29 -16.07
N PRO A 441 -36.71 -35.65 -16.25
CA PRO A 441 -37.13 -34.48 -15.47
C PRO A 441 -37.17 -34.75 -13.96
N MET A 442 -37.18 -36.02 -13.54
CA MET A 442 -37.07 -36.43 -12.15
C MET A 442 -35.71 -36.14 -11.51
N LEU A 443 -34.61 -36.19 -12.28
CA LEU A 443 -33.28 -35.85 -11.79
C LEU A 443 -33.17 -34.37 -11.43
N GLY A 444 -33.84 -33.51 -12.21
CA GLY A 444 -33.95 -32.08 -11.90
C GLY A 444 -34.62 -31.81 -10.56
N VAL A 445 -35.69 -32.55 -10.23
CA VAL A 445 -36.42 -32.40 -8.96
C VAL A 445 -35.63 -32.94 -7.77
N LEU A 446 -34.90 -34.05 -7.93
CA LEU A 446 -34.04 -34.62 -6.89
C LEU A 446 -32.80 -33.74 -6.61
N ALA A 447 -32.28 -33.05 -7.63
CA ALA A 447 -31.22 -32.06 -7.46
C ALA A 447 -31.69 -30.84 -6.64
N THR A 448 -32.93 -30.35 -6.85
CA THR A 448 -33.51 -29.28 -6.02
C THR A 448 -33.73 -29.70 -4.57
N LEU A 449 -33.92 -31.00 -4.32
CA LEU A 449 -33.97 -31.59 -2.97
C LEU A 449 -32.58 -31.82 -2.35
N GLY A 450 -31.50 -31.43 -3.04
CA GLY A 450 -30.14 -31.42 -2.52
C GLY A 450 -29.33 -32.70 -2.73
N LEU A 451 -29.78 -33.61 -3.60
CA LEU A 451 -29.02 -34.82 -3.94
C LEU A 451 -28.02 -34.56 -5.08
N ALA A 452 -26.83 -35.14 -4.96
CA ALA A 452 -25.86 -35.21 -6.04
C ALA A 452 -26.35 -36.16 -7.16
N ASP A 453 -26.00 -35.85 -8.41
CA ASP A 453 -26.58 -36.46 -9.62
C ASP A 453 -26.32 -37.98 -9.71
N ASP A 454 -25.20 -38.43 -9.18
CA ASP A 454 -24.79 -39.84 -9.09
C ASP A 454 -25.67 -40.64 -8.11
N ILE A 455 -25.96 -40.07 -6.93
CA ILE A 455 -26.82 -40.68 -5.92
C ILE A 455 -28.28 -40.64 -6.37
N ALA A 456 -28.72 -39.55 -7.00
CA ALA A 456 -30.08 -39.40 -7.50
C ALA A 456 -30.43 -40.45 -8.57
N ARG A 457 -29.49 -40.75 -9.49
CA ARG A 457 -29.67 -41.78 -10.53
C ARG A 457 -29.79 -43.19 -9.93
N LEU A 458 -28.98 -43.50 -8.91
CA LEU A 458 -29.00 -44.80 -8.26
C LEU A 458 -30.32 -45.03 -7.50
N MET A 459 -30.75 -44.04 -6.70
CA MET A 459 -32.00 -44.15 -5.92
C MET A 459 -33.24 -44.17 -6.81
N LEU A 460 -33.21 -43.47 -7.95
CA LEU A 460 -34.30 -43.50 -8.93
C LEU A 460 -34.41 -44.87 -9.62
N ALA A 461 -33.27 -45.50 -9.93
CA ALA A 461 -33.24 -46.86 -10.49
C ALA A 461 -33.78 -47.90 -9.50
N GLU A 462 -33.38 -47.80 -8.22
CA GLU A 462 -33.90 -48.68 -7.15
C GLU A 462 -35.41 -48.49 -6.95
N ALA A 463 -35.90 -47.23 -6.91
CA ALA A 463 -37.32 -46.95 -6.72
C ALA A 463 -38.18 -47.43 -7.90
N LYS A 464 -37.71 -47.27 -9.14
CA LYS A 464 -38.38 -47.80 -10.34
C LYS A 464 -38.38 -49.33 -10.38
N ALA A 465 -37.37 -49.99 -9.83
CA ALA A 465 -37.31 -51.45 -9.72
C ALA A 465 -38.27 -52.02 -8.67
N GLU A 466 -38.46 -51.32 -7.54
CA GLU A 466 -39.39 -51.74 -6.48
C GLU A 466 -40.87 -51.50 -6.83
N ALA A 467 -41.19 -50.45 -7.58
CA ALA A 467 -42.56 -50.12 -7.98
C ALA A 467 -42.65 -49.66 -9.46
N PRO A 468 -42.68 -50.60 -10.42
CA PRO A 468 -42.60 -50.28 -11.86
C PRO A 468 -43.75 -49.44 -12.42
N ASN A 469 -44.92 -49.47 -11.75
CA ASN A 469 -46.15 -48.79 -12.18
C ASN A 469 -46.54 -47.59 -11.28
N ALA A 470 -45.65 -47.12 -10.42
CA ALA A 470 -45.93 -45.98 -9.54
C ALA A 470 -45.84 -44.65 -10.29
N SER A 471 -46.65 -43.66 -9.89
CA SER A 471 -46.61 -42.35 -10.53
C SER A 471 -45.30 -41.59 -10.20
N PRO A 472 -44.89 -40.63 -11.04
CA PRO A 472 -43.67 -39.86 -10.81
C PRO A 472 -43.56 -39.19 -9.44
N LEU A 473 -44.69 -38.73 -8.89
CA LEU A 473 -44.76 -38.12 -7.57
C LEU A 473 -44.59 -39.14 -6.43
N ASP A 474 -45.11 -40.35 -6.61
CA ASP A 474 -45.05 -41.42 -5.61
C ASP A 474 -43.61 -41.96 -5.47
N LEU A 475 -42.87 -42.03 -6.57
CA LEU A 475 -41.46 -42.43 -6.57
C LEU A 475 -40.59 -41.40 -5.83
N VAL A 476 -40.79 -40.10 -6.07
CA VAL A 476 -40.07 -39.03 -5.36
C VAL A 476 -40.44 -38.99 -3.87
N ALA A 477 -41.72 -39.21 -3.53
CA ALA A 477 -42.17 -39.32 -2.15
C ALA A 477 -41.54 -40.52 -1.42
N GLY A 478 -41.44 -41.68 -2.08
CA GLY A 478 -40.77 -42.87 -1.56
C GLY A 478 -39.27 -42.65 -1.29
N ILE A 479 -38.57 -41.97 -2.20
CA ILE A 479 -37.15 -41.61 -2.04
C ILE A 479 -36.96 -40.62 -0.88
N SER A 480 -37.83 -39.60 -0.77
CA SER A 480 -37.80 -38.62 0.32
C SER A 480 -38.06 -39.25 1.70
N ALA A 481 -38.96 -40.25 1.75
CA ALA A 481 -39.23 -41.01 2.97
C ALA A 481 -38.04 -41.88 3.40
N LYS A 482 -37.36 -42.55 2.44
CA LYS A 482 -36.12 -43.31 2.69
C LYS A 482 -34.97 -42.41 3.17
N LEU A 483 -34.87 -41.19 2.66
CA LEU A 483 -33.85 -40.21 3.09
C LEU A 483 -34.11 -39.67 4.50
N SER A 484 -35.38 -39.47 4.88
CA SER A 484 -35.75 -38.95 6.20
C SER A 484 -35.56 -39.98 7.33
N GLN A 485 -35.47 -41.27 7.00
CA GLN A 485 -35.18 -42.36 7.96
C GLN A 485 -33.68 -42.59 8.19
N ARG A 486 -32.79 -42.01 7.35
CA ARG A 486 -31.34 -42.02 7.61
C ARG A 486 -31.01 -40.91 8.61
N GLY A 487 -30.72 -41.30 9.86
CA GLY A 487 -30.19 -40.39 10.88
C GLY A 487 -28.84 -39.75 10.48
N PRO A 488 -28.38 -38.71 11.20
CA PRO A 488 -27.25 -37.88 10.77
C PRO A 488 -25.94 -38.69 10.71
N GLU A 489 -25.32 -38.75 9.53
CA GLU A 489 -24.02 -39.37 9.34
C GLU A 489 -22.91 -38.60 10.06
N THR A 490 -22.06 -39.35 10.76
CA THR A 490 -20.85 -38.88 11.45
C THR A 490 -19.81 -38.38 10.44
N LYS A 491 -19.29 -37.16 10.66
CA LYS A 491 -18.29 -36.52 9.79
C LYS A 491 -17.06 -37.42 9.59
N PRO A 492 -16.57 -37.63 8.36
CA PRO A 492 -15.35 -38.39 8.13
C PRO A 492 -14.12 -37.59 8.61
N ALA A 493 -13.15 -38.33 9.16
CA ALA A 493 -11.89 -37.77 9.64
C ALA A 493 -11.08 -37.14 8.48
N LYS A 494 -10.49 -35.96 8.73
CA LYS A 494 -9.63 -35.26 7.77
C LYS A 494 -8.44 -36.14 7.35
N PRO A 495 -8.07 -36.19 6.06
CA PRO A 495 -6.91 -36.95 5.61
C PRO A 495 -5.63 -36.30 6.15
N ARG A 496 -4.72 -37.14 6.68
CA ARG A 496 -3.36 -36.75 7.06
C ARG A 496 -2.62 -36.23 5.83
N ARG A 497 -2.06 -35.02 5.93
CA ARG A 497 -1.14 -34.44 4.94
C ARG A 497 -0.03 -35.44 4.61
N SER A 498 0.09 -35.80 3.33
CA SER A 498 1.28 -36.49 2.81
C SER A 498 2.51 -35.58 2.97
N ALA A 499 3.60 -36.17 3.44
CA ALA A 499 4.87 -35.47 3.64
C ALA A 499 5.42 -35.01 2.28
N LYS A 500 5.80 -33.73 2.17
CA LYS A 500 6.52 -33.21 1.00
C LYS A 500 7.82 -34.00 0.81
N VAL A 501 7.98 -34.62 -0.35
CA VAL A 501 9.25 -35.24 -0.77
C VAL A 501 10.31 -34.14 -0.82
N LYS A 502 11.35 -34.26 0.01
CA LYS A 502 12.50 -33.36 -0.02
C LYS A 502 13.40 -33.77 -1.19
N PRO A 503 13.91 -32.83 -2.01
CA PRO A 503 14.86 -33.14 -3.07
C PRO A 503 16.15 -33.73 -2.46
N ALA A 504 16.76 -34.69 -3.18
CA ALA A 504 18.02 -35.29 -2.78
C ALA A 504 19.13 -34.23 -2.80
N LEU A 505 19.67 -33.90 -1.61
CA LEU A 505 20.75 -32.94 -1.46
C LEU A 505 22.09 -33.67 -1.64
N GLY A 506 23.00 -33.11 -2.44
CA GLY A 506 24.34 -33.65 -2.63
C GLY A 506 25.20 -33.55 -1.37
N ALA A 507 26.25 -34.38 -1.29
CA ALA A 507 27.12 -34.49 -0.12
C ALA A 507 27.84 -33.17 0.27
N SER A 508 28.00 -32.25 -0.68
CA SER A 508 28.64 -30.94 -0.51
C SER A 508 27.65 -29.80 -0.24
N ASP A 509 26.34 -30.06 -0.16
CA ASP A 509 25.34 -29.03 0.12
C ASP A 509 25.36 -28.63 1.61
N LEU A 510 25.49 -27.32 1.88
CA LEU A 510 25.50 -26.76 3.23
C LEU A 510 24.29 -27.19 4.06
N ARG A 511 23.13 -27.39 3.41
CA ARG A 511 21.90 -27.83 4.08
C ARG A 511 21.98 -29.29 4.54
N ALA A 512 22.71 -30.14 3.81
CA ALA A 512 22.93 -31.52 4.21
C ALA A 512 23.89 -31.60 5.41
N VAL A 513 24.96 -30.80 5.40
CA VAL A 513 25.93 -30.71 6.50
C VAL A 513 25.27 -30.21 7.79
N VAL A 514 24.49 -29.14 7.72
CA VAL A 514 23.77 -28.59 8.88
C VAL A 514 22.66 -29.53 9.35
N ALA A 515 21.97 -30.23 8.45
CA ALA A 515 20.95 -31.21 8.83
C ALA A 515 21.54 -32.45 9.52
N ALA A 516 22.69 -32.94 9.03
CA ALA A 516 23.40 -34.06 9.63
C ALA A 516 23.92 -33.71 11.04
N GLY A 517 24.54 -32.53 11.20
CA GLY A 517 25.00 -32.07 12.51
C GLY A 517 23.85 -31.79 13.48
N GLY A 518 22.73 -31.26 12.99
CA GLY A 518 21.50 -31.11 13.79
C GLY A 518 20.91 -32.44 14.26
N ALA A 519 21.01 -33.51 13.47
CA ALA A 519 20.62 -34.87 13.89
C ALA A 519 21.54 -35.43 14.98
N SER A 520 22.77 -34.94 15.08
CA SER A 520 23.75 -35.25 16.13
C SER A 520 23.76 -34.25 17.29
N GLY A 521 22.79 -33.32 17.35
CA GLY A 521 22.65 -32.35 18.44
C GLY A 521 23.59 -31.15 18.39
N LYS A 522 24.32 -30.96 17.28
CA LYS A 522 25.25 -29.84 17.08
C LYS A 522 24.52 -28.60 16.52
N SER A 523 25.01 -27.42 16.86
CA SER A 523 24.56 -26.19 16.21
C SER A 523 24.99 -26.15 14.74
N GLY A 524 24.28 -25.38 13.91
CA GLY A 524 24.65 -25.23 12.50
C GLY A 524 26.05 -24.64 12.33
N TYR A 525 26.49 -23.81 13.26
CA TYR A 525 27.84 -23.25 13.28
C TYR A 525 28.91 -24.33 13.52
N GLU A 526 28.76 -25.17 14.56
CA GLU A 526 29.70 -26.27 14.85
C GLU A 526 29.79 -27.27 13.70
N SER A 527 28.64 -27.57 13.07
CA SER A 527 28.55 -28.50 11.94
C SER A 527 29.33 -28.01 10.72
N LEU A 528 29.30 -26.70 10.46
CA LEU A 528 30.03 -26.06 9.36
C LEU A 528 31.52 -25.87 9.69
N LEU A 529 31.85 -25.65 10.96
CA LEU A 529 33.22 -25.52 11.45
C LEU A 529 33.97 -26.86 11.32
N GLU A 530 33.34 -27.97 11.73
CA GLU A 530 33.90 -29.32 11.58
C GLU A 530 34.06 -29.75 10.12
N ALA A 531 33.15 -29.31 9.24
CA ALA A 531 33.24 -29.55 7.81
C ALA A 531 34.32 -28.69 7.12
N GLY A 532 35.02 -27.82 7.85
CA GLY A 532 36.07 -26.94 7.32
C GLY A 532 35.56 -25.83 6.40
N LEU A 533 34.25 -25.56 6.42
CA LEU A 533 33.60 -24.58 5.53
C LEU A 533 33.60 -23.17 6.11
N ILE A 534 33.79 -23.03 7.42
CA ILE A 534 33.94 -21.74 8.12
C ILE A 534 35.16 -21.81 9.05
N LYS A 535 35.77 -20.65 9.34
CA LYS A 535 36.94 -20.54 10.25
C LYS A 535 36.52 -20.02 11.63
N PRO A 536 37.25 -20.38 12.71
CA PRO A 536 37.00 -19.81 14.03
C PRO A 536 37.24 -18.28 14.04
N PRO A 537 36.38 -17.48 14.69
CA PRO A 537 36.42 -16.01 14.68
C PRO A 537 37.71 -15.40 15.24
N LEU A 538 38.51 -16.18 15.98
CA LEU A 538 39.76 -15.74 16.61
C LEU A 538 41.03 -16.24 15.91
N SER A 539 40.90 -17.04 14.84
CA SER A 539 42.06 -17.63 14.14
C SER A 539 42.68 -16.73 13.05
N ALA A 540 42.08 -15.56 12.78
CA ALA A 540 42.50 -14.64 11.72
C ALA A 540 43.30 -13.43 12.20
N PHE A 541 43.58 -13.31 13.50
CA PHE A 541 44.41 -12.24 14.06
C PHE A 541 45.66 -12.85 14.72
N PRO A 542 46.86 -12.78 14.09
CA PRO A 542 48.09 -12.96 14.85
C PRO A 542 48.18 -11.83 15.89
N LEU A 543 48.46 -12.20 17.15
CA LEU A 543 48.68 -11.30 18.29
C LEU A 543 49.77 -10.26 18.01
#